data_AF-A0A3R7Y6H0-F1
#
_entry.id   AF-A0A3R7Y6H0-F1
#
_cell.length_a   1.000
_cell.length_b   1.000
_cell.length_c   1.000
_cell.angle_alpha   90.00
_cell.angle_beta   90.00
_cell.angle_gamma   90.00
#
_symmetry.space_group_name_H-M   'P 1'
#
loop_
_entity.id
_entity.type
_entity.pdbx_description
1 polymer ?
#
loop_
_entity_poly.entity_id
_entity_poly.type
_entity_poly.pdbx_seq_one_letter_code
_entity_poly.pdbx_strand_id
1 'polypeptide(L)'
;MDKVPKTAENFRGLVTGDNQPGWSYKNSTCHRILKGFIVQCGSYDTRGGTSIYGKDFEDEATGLTLKHSKRGILQMANAGPNTNGAQFCFMLGPAAHLNGHHVVFGEIVQGLDVLDLMEAAGVASDDDELGRSVMLVDGGEIFD
;
A
#
# COMPACT_ATOMS: atom_id res chain seq x y z
N MET A 1 13.01 -17.86 4.62
CA MET A 1 12.85 -17.53 3.20
C MET A 1 11.81 -16.42 3.15
N ASP A 2 12.11 -15.32 2.47
CA ASP A 2 11.17 -14.21 2.35
C ASP A 2 9.86 -14.71 1.73
N LYS A 3 8.71 -14.27 2.26
CA LYS A 3 7.40 -14.82 1.88
C LYS A 3 6.94 -14.29 0.53
N VAL A 4 7.30 -13.05 0.21
CA VAL A 4 6.80 -12.31 -0.95
C VAL A 4 7.90 -11.43 -1.57
N PRO A 5 9.02 -12.02 -2.00
CA PRO A 5 10.19 -11.26 -2.46
C PRO A 5 9.90 -10.32 -3.63
N LYS A 6 9.02 -10.69 -4.58
CA LYS A 6 8.67 -9.77 -5.69
C LYS A 6 7.84 -8.58 -5.21
N THR A 7 6.87 -8.83 -4.34
CA THR A 7 6.00 -7.79 -3.81
C THR A 7 6.77 -6.82 -2.92
N ALA A 8 7.65 -7.36 -2.07
CA ALA A 8 8.53 -6.58 -1.21
C ALA A 8 9.50 -5.72 -2.05
N GLU A 9 10.13 -6.29 -3.07
CA GLU A 9 11.05 -5.55 -3.95
C GLU A 9 10.33 -4.47 -4.77
N ASN A 10 9.12 -4.74 -5.25
CA ASN A 10 8.30 -3.72 -5.90
C ASN A 10 8.05 -2.52 -4.97
N PHE A 11 7.63 -2.78 -3.74
CA PHE A 11 7.38 -1.72 -2.76
C PHE A 11 8.66 -0.97 -2.40
N ARG A 12 9.76 -1.69 -2.11
CA ARG A 12 11.08 -1.11 -1.79
C ARG A 12 11.55 -0.19 -2.92
N GLY A 13 11.56 -0.68 -4.16
CA GLY A 13 12.01 0.09 -5.31
C GLY A 13 11.20 1.37 -5.52
N LEU A 14 9.89 1.35 -5.29
CA LEU A 14 9.04 2.54 -5.40
C LEU A 14 9.17 3.49 -4.20
N VAL A 15 9.48 2.98 -3.01
CA VAL A 15 9.81 3.81 -1.83
C VAL A 15 11.13 4.54 -2.05
N THR A 16 12.18 3.86 -2.51
CA THR A 16 13.52 4.45 -2.73
C THR A 16 13.62 5.27 -4.02
N GLY A 17 12.85 4.91 -5.04
CA GLY A 17 12.96 5.50 -6.37
C GLY A 17 14.22 5.09 -7.15
N ASP A 18 14.93 4.04 -6.71
CA ASP A 18 16.18 3.56 -7.33
C ASP A 18 15.97 2.58 -8.51
N ASN A 19 14.75 2.53 -9.04
CA ASN A 19 14.34 1.64 -10.12
C ASN A 19 14.39 2.33 -11.50
N GLN A 20 13.42 3.18 -11.83
CA GLN A 20 13.32 3.96 -13.07
C GLN A 20 13.13 5.45 -12.74
N PRO A 21 13.68 6.37 -13.56
CA PRO A 21 13.47 7.80 -13.37
C PRO A 21 11.99 8.17 -13.28
N GLY A 22 11.61 8.84 -12.18
CA GLY A 22 10.25 9.28 -11.93
C GLY A 22 9.29 8.20 -11.40
N TRP A 23 9.76 6.97 -11.20
CA TRP A 23 8.97 5.88 -10.61
C TRP A 23 9.25 5.82 -9.11
N SER A 24 8.47 6.59 -8.35
CA SER A 24 8.62 6.68 -6.90
C SER A 24 7.31 7.12 -6.24
N TYR A 25 7.09 6.67 -5.01
CA TYR A 25 6.02 7.17 -4.15
C TYR A 25 6.27 8.60 -3.64
N LYS A 26 7.48 9.15 -3.79
CA LYS A 26 7.79 10.51 -3.36
C LYS A 26 6.84 11.53 -3.99
N ASN A 27 6.24 12.37 -3.15
CA ASN A 27 5.19 13.35 -3.45
C ASN A 27 3.87 12.76 -3.97
N SER A 28 3.67 11.43 -3.93
CA SER A 28 2.37 10.82 -4.21
C SER A 28 1.42 10.95 -3.01
N THR A 29 0.12 10.82 -3.25
CA THR A 29 -0.91 10.96 -2.22
C THR A 29 -1.55 9.63 -1.84
N CYS A 30 -2.06 9.58 -0.62
CA CYS A 30 -3.03 8.59 -0.20
C CYS A 30 -4.42 9.09 -0.61
N HIS A 31 -4.91 8.56 -1.71
CA HIS A 31 -6.07 9.08 -2.43
C HIS A 31 -7.41 8.52 -1.94
N ARG A 32 -7.38 7.49 -1.08
CA ARG A 32 -8.57 6.91 -0.47
C ARG A 32 -8.28 6.53 0.98
N ILE A 33 -9.03 7.13 1.91
CA ILE A 33 -8.87 6.89 3.35
C ILE A 33 -10.25 6.72 3.98
N LEU A 34 -10.58 5.49 4.35
CA LEU A 34 -11.84 5.14 5.01
C LEU A 34 -11.58 4.81 6.48
N LYS A 35 -12.15 5.61 7.38
CA LYS A 35 -11.98 5.44 8.83
C LYS A 35 -12.38 4.05 9.27
N GLY A 36 -11.56 3.44 10.13
CA GLY A 36 -11.73 2.08 10.64
C GLY A 36 -11.40 0.97 9.65
N PHE A 37 -11.12 1.27 8.38
CA PHE A 37 -10.87 0.27 7.36
C PHE A 37 -9.47 0.36 6.75
N ILE A 38 -9.19 1.38 5.94
CA ILE A 38 -8.01 1.36 5.07
C ILE A 38 -7.50 2.76 4.73
N VAL A 39 -6.18 2.86 4.58
CA VAL A 39 -5.50 3.98 3.91
C VAL A 39 -4.87 3.43 2.64
N GLN A 40 -5.30 3.89 1.47
CA GLN A 40 -4.83 3.45 0.17
C GLN A 40 -4.02 4.55 -0.53
N CYS A 41 -2.82 4.18 -0.99
CA CYS A 41 -1.83 5.08 -1.56
C CYS A 41 -1.20 4.43 -2.81
N GLY A 42 -0.17 5.06 -3.39
CA GLY A 42 0.67 4.44 -4.43
C GLY A 42 0.27 4.74 -5.88
N SER A 43 -0.76 5.57 -6.09
CA SER A 43 -1.08 6.14 -7.42
C SER A 43 -0.12 7.30 -7.74
N TYR A 44 1.14 6.97 -8.03
CA TYR A 44 2.20 7.96 -8.24
C TYR A 44 2.30 8.47 -9.70
N ASP A 45 1.72 7.75 -10.66
CA ASP A 45 1.72 8.10 -12.08
C ASP A 45 0.31 8.36 -12.63
N THR A 46 0.21 8.80 -13.88
CA THR A 46 -1.07 9.07 -14.57
C THR A 46 -1.86 7.81 -14.93
N ARG A 47 -1.31 6.61 -14.68
CA ARG A 47 -1.90 5.31 -15.03
C ARG A 47 -2.49 4.60 -13.80
N GLY A 48 -2.47 5.24 -12.64
CA GLY A 48 -2.97 4.66 -11.40
C GLY A 48 -1.94 3.84 -10.64
N GLY A 49 -0.65 3.98 -10.94
CA GLY A 49 0.45 3.33 -10.22
C GLY A 49 0.94 2.05 -10.88
N THR A 50 2.06 2.15 -11.59
CA THR A 50 2.71 1.04 -12.33
C THR A 50 3.76 0.33 -11.45
N SER A 51 3.80 -1.00 -11.45
CA SER A 51 4.84 -1.74 -10.73
C SER A 51 6.22 -1.58 -11.36
N ILE A 52 7.30 -1.84 -10.63
CA ILE A 52 8.67 -1.81 -11.19
C ILE A 52 8.90 -2.85 -12.31
N TYR A 53 8.01 -3.82 -12.44
CA TYR A 53 8.07 -4.89 -13.44
C TYR A 53 7.25 -4.59 -14.72
N GLY A 54 6.56 -3.45 -14.77
CA GLY A 54 5.57 -3.14 -15.81
C GLY A 54 4.21 -2.81 -15.18
N LYS A 55 3.15 -2.77 -16.01
CA LYS A 55 1.82 -2.35 -15.55
C LYS A 55 1.35 -3.10 -14.30
N ASP A 56 1.28 -4.42 -14.41
CA ASP A 56 0.78 -5.33 -13.38
C ASP A 56 1.73 -6.53 -13.19
N PHE A 57 1.71 -7.16 -12.01
CA PHE A 57 2.40 -8.42 -11.73
C PHE A 57 1.54 -9.40 -10.92
N GLU A 58 1.96 -10.68 -10.91
CA GLU A 58 1.20 -11.79 -10.35
C GLU A 58 1.11 -11.78 -8.82
N ASP A 59 0.06 -12.42 -8.28
CA ASP A 59 -0.06 -12.61 -6.84
C ASP A 59 0.98 -13.61 -6.33
N GLU A 60 1.74 -13.23 -5.29
CA GLU A 60 2.59 -14.19 -4.58
C GLU A 60 1.75 -15.01 -3.59
N ALA A 61 1.55 -16.29 -3.91
CA ALA A 61 0.64 -17.19 -3.19
C ALA A 61 0.88 -17.22 -1.67
N THR A 62 2.13 -17.14 -1.21
CA THR A 62 2.45 -17.11 0.23
C THR A 62 1.81 -15.90 0.91
N GLY A 63 1.81 -14.72 0.27
CA GLY A 63 1.17 -13.52 0.80
C GLY A 63 -0.35 -13.63 0.87
N LEU A 64 -0.97 -14.36 -0.07
CA LEU A 64 -2.41 -14.67 -0.03
C LEU A 64 -2.80 -15.58 1.15
N THR A 65 -1.85 -16.37 1.69
CA THR A 65 -2.11 -17.20 2.89
C THR A 65 -2.14 -16.40 4.19
N LEU A 66 -1.50 -15.22 4.21
CA LEU A 66 -1.45 -14.34 5.37
C LEU A 66 -2.81 -13.65 5.61
N LYS A 67 -3.00 -13.14 6.82
CA LYS A 67 -4.29 -12.65 7.29
C LYS A 67 -4.24 -11.17 7.62
N HIS A 68 -5.25 -10.44 7.17
CA HIS A 68 -5.56 -9.06 7.56
C HIS A 68 -6.11 -9.05 8.99
N SER A 69 -5.26 -9.41 9.94
CA SER A 69 -5.65 -9.78 11.32
C SER A 69 -5.62 -8.62 12.30
N LYS A 70 -4.98 -7.50 11.94
CA LYS A 70 -4.77 -6.35 12.82
C LYS A 70 -4.53 -5.06 12.03
N ARG A 71 -4.56 -3.94 12.75
CA ARG A 71 -4.10 -2.63 12.29
C ARG A 71 -2.62 -2.68 11.92
N GLY A 72 -2.23 -1.90 10.92
CA GLY A 72 -0.84 -1.74 10.48
C GLY A 72 -0.35 -2.81 9.51
N ILE A 73 -1.20 -3.76 9.09
CA ILE A 73 -0.85 -4.69 8.01
C ILE A 73 -0.75 -3.94 6.67
N LEU A 74 0.26 -4.26 5.87
CA LEU A 74 0.42 -3.79 4.50
C LEU A 74 -0.06 -4.84 3.50
N GLN A 75 -0.82 -4.41 2.50
CA GLN A 75 -1.30 -5.26 1.41
C GLN A 75 -1.30 -4.55 0.05
N MET A 76 -1.17 -5.31 -1.04
CA MET A 76 -1.32 -4.78 -2.39
C MET A 76 -2.78 -4.52 -2.72
N ALA A 77 -3.09 -3.32 -3.21
CA ALA A 77 -4.36 -3.07 -3.86
C ALA A 77 -4.30 -3.66 -5.28
N ASN A 78 -5.42 -4.22 -5.74
CA ASN A 78 -5.54 -4.83 -7.05
C ASN A 78 -6.97 -4.65 -7.60
N ALA A 79 -7.14 -4.94 -8.89
CA ALA A 79 -8.43 -4.95 -9.59
C ALA A 79 -8.91 -6.39 -9.89
N GLY A 80 -8.51 -7.35 -9.05
CA GLY A 80 -8.70 -8.78 -9.24
C GLY A 80 -7.39 -9.57 -9.28
N PRO A 81 -7.44 -10.91 -9.45
CA PRO A 81 -6.27 -11.76 -9.39
C PRO A 81 -5.17 -11.34 -10.37
N ASN A 82 -3.92 -11.34 -9.90
CA ASN A 82 -2.72 -11.02 -10.69
C ASN A 82 -2.70 -9.61 -11.30
N THR A 83 -3.29 -8.63 -10.62
CA THR A 83 -3.29 -7.23 -11.06
C THR A 83 -2.62 -6.29 -10.04
N ASN A 84 -1.53 -6.76 -9.44
CA ASN A 84 -0.76 -5.94 -8.51
C ASN A 84 0.03 -4.90 -9.29
N GLY A 85 -0.19 -3.62 -9.00
CA GLY A 85 0.57 -2.51 -9.58
C GLY A 85 1.49 -1.86 -8.55
N ALA A 86 1.36 -0.55 -8.38
CA ALA A 86 2.04 0.19 -7.31
C ALA A 86 1.15 0.53 -6.12
N GLN A 87 -0.18 0.40 -6.26
CA GLN A 87 -1.07 0.77 -5.16
C GLN A 87 -0.99 -0.23 -4.01
N PHE A 88 -0.97 0.31 -2.80
CA PHE A 88 -0.88 -0.46 -1.57
C PHE A 88 -1.77 0.17 -0.50
N CYS A 89 -2.01 -0.60 0.56
CA CYS A 89 -2.86 -0.16 1.65
C CYS A 89 -2.25 -0.45 3.01
N PHE A 90 -2.48 0.47 3.95
CA PHE A 90 -2.36 0.22 5.38
C PHE A 90 -3.73 -0.14 5.96
N MET A 91 -3.81 -1.24 6.68
CA MET A 91 -5.04 -1.64 7.38
C MET A 91 -5.22 -0.82 8.66
N LEU A 92 -6.42 -0.26 8.86
CA LEU A 92 -6.79 0.46 10.08
C LEU A 92 -7.41 -0.45 11.15
N GLY A 93 -7.78 -1.67 10.76
CA GLY A 93 -8.28 -2.74 11.63
C GLY A 93 -8.29 -4.11 10.92
N PRO A 94 -8.72 -5.18 11.61
CA PRO A 94 -8.86 -6.51 11.00
C PRO A 94 -9.90 -6.51 9.87
N ALA A 95 -9.58 -7.19 8.76
CA ALA A 95 -10.45 -7.26 7.58
C ALA A 95 -10.44 -8.67 6.95
N ALA A 96 -11.07 -9.63 7.63
CA ALA A 96 -11.00 -11.03 7.21
C ALA A 96 -11.56 -11.32 5.80
N HIS A 97 -12.44 -10.45 5.29
CA HIS A 97 -13.02 -10.55 3.94
C HIS A 97 -12.00 -10.29 2.82
N LEU A 98 -10.83 -9.71 3.12
CA LEU A 98 -9.75 -9.47 2.16
C LEU A 98 -8.77 -10.66 2.06
N ASN A 99 -8.86 -11.62 2.97
CA ASN A 99 -7.93 -12.75 3.02
C ASN A 99 -8.01 -13.60 1.75
N GLY A 100 -6.86 -13.93 1.16
CA GLY A 100 -6.80 -14.71 -0.08
C GLY A 100 -7.07 -13.91 -1.35
N HIS A 101 -7.43 -12.62 -1.24
CA HIS A 101 -7.71 -11.74 -2.37
C HIS A 101 -6.63 -10.68 -2.59
N HIS A 102 -5.91 -10.31 -1.53
CA HIS A 102 -4.84 -9.32 -1.57
C HIS A 102 -3.58 -9.87 -0.93
N VAL A 103 -2.44 -9.63 -1.59
CA VAL A 103 -1.13 -10.07 -1.13
C VAL A 103 -0.72 -9.20 0.07
N VAL A 104 -0.70 -9.80 1.27
CA VAL A 104 -0.09 -9.18 2.44
C VAL A 104 1.42 -9.31 2.33
N PHE A 105 2.13 -8.20 2.49
CA PHE A 105 3.58 -8.16 2.27
C PHE A 105 4.39 -7.48 3.36
N GLY A 106 3.76 -6.93 4.39
CA GLY A 106 4.48 -6.31 5.50
C GLY A 106 3.57 -5.86 6.62
N GLU A 107 4.17 -5.22 7.62
CA GLU A 107 3.46 -4.55 8.69
C GLU A 107 4.24 -3.33 9.19
N ILE A 108 3.52 -2.34 9.74
CA ILE A 108 4.12 -1.19 10.39
C ILE A 108 4.80 -1.65 11.69
N VAL A 109 6.09 -1.37 11.79
CA VAL A 109 6.90 -1.62 13.00
C VAL A 109 7.10 -0.37 13.85
N GLN A 110 7.02 0.82 13.25
CA GLN A 110 7.12 2.13 13.90
C GLN A 110 6.22 3.14 13.19
N GLY A 111 5.74 4.18 13.90
CA GLY A 111 4.91 5.22 13.30
C GLY A 111 3.40 4.93 13.25
N LEU A 112 2.88 4.09 14.15
CA LEU A 112 1.42 3.85 14.24
C LEU A 112 0.63 5.12 14.59
N ASP A 113 1.23 6.05 15.32
CA ASP A 113 0.69 7.38 15.60
C ASP A 113 0.51 8.21 14.32
N VAL A 114 1.42 8.06 13.33
CA VAL A 114 1.24 8.66 12.01
C VAL A 114 0.06 8.03 11.28
N LEU A 115 -0.12 6.71 11.37
CA LEU A 115 -1.29 6.03 10.80
C LEU A 115 -2.61 6.54 11.42
N ASP A 116 -2.62 6.84 12.72
CA ASP A 116 -3.77 7.47 13.39
C ASP A 116 -4.08 8.86 12.82
N LEU A 117 -3.06 9.67 12.54
CA LEU A 117 -3.22 10.98 11.91
C LEU A 117 -3.73 10.86 10.46
N MET A 118 -3.25 9.86 9.71
CA MET A 118 -3.74 9.57 8.35
C MET A 118 -5.23 9.21 8.39
N GLU A 119 -5.64 8.32 9.31
CA GLU A 119 -7.04 7.97 9.50
C GLU A 119 -7.91 9.16 9.91
N ALA A 120 -7.42 10.04 10.77
CA ALA A 120 -8.16 11.24 11.18
C ALA A 120 -8.47 12.18 10.01
N ALA A 121 -7.65 12.16 8.95
CA ALA A 121 -7.87 12.89 7.69
C ALA A 121 -8.88 12.22 6.74
N GLY A 122 -9.25 10.96 7.02
CA GLY A 122 -10.17 10.18 6.18
C GLY A 122 -11.64 10.59 6.29
N VAL A 123 -12.47 9.79 5.62
CA VAL A 123 -13.93 9.95 5.53
C VAL A 123 -14.66 8.68 5.96
N ALA A 124 -15.99 8.75 6.06
CA ALA A 124 -16.81 7.64 6.52
C ALA A 124 -17.28 6.74 5.36
N SER A 125 -17.53 7.31 4.18
CA SER A 125 -17.93 6.59 2.96
C SER A 125 -16.99 6.90 1.79
N ASP A 126 -16.98 6.00 0.80
CA ASP A 126 -16.30 6.24 -0.50
C ASP A 126 -16.97 7.36 -1.31
N ASP A 127 -18.21 7.74 -0.97
CA ASP A 127 -18.93 8.86 -1.61
C ASP A 127 -18.48 10.24 -1.10
N ASP A 128 -17.68 10.27 -0.03
CA ASP A 128 -17.23 11.51 0.61
C ASP A 128 -15.85 11.95 0.07
N GLU A 129 -15.68 13.25 -0.13
CA GLU A 129 -14.38 13.82 -0.51
C GLU A 129 -13.44 13.99 0.70
N LEU A 130 -12.16 13.66 0.53
CA LEU A 130 -11.14 13.89 1.55
C LEU A 130 -10.97 15.40 1.81
N GLY A 131 -11.29 15.85 3.03
CA GLY A 131 -11.14 17.25 3.42
C GLY A 131 -9.69 17.69 3.65
N ARG A 132 -8.72 16.76 3.69
CA ARG A 132 -7.29 17.03 3.84
C ARG A 132 -6.48 16.08 2.97
N SER A 133 -5.43 16.60 2.36
CA SER A 133 -4.48 15.78 1.59
C SER A 133 -3.47 15.11 2.53
N VAL A 134 -3.23 13.82 2.30
CA VAL A 134 -2.17 13.03 2.95
C VAL A 134 -1.16 12.66 1.87
N MET A 135 0.09 13.08 2.06
CA MET A 135 1.15 12.96 1.06
C MET A 135 2.36 12.20 1.60
N LEU A 136 2.93 11.34 0.78
CA LEU A 136 4.20 10.67 1.03
C LEU A 136 5.34 11.61 0.59
N VAL A 137 5.80 12.48 1.50
CA VAL A 137 6.76 13.54 1.16
C VAL A 137 8.15 12.99 0.80
N ASP A 138 8.56 11.93 1.48
CA ASP A 138 9.82 11.23 1.18
C ASP A 138 9.74 9.77 1.62
N GLY A 139 10.71 8.97 1.19
CA GLY A 139 10.80 7.56 1.51
C GLY A 139 12.20 7.02 1.23
N GLY A 140 12.55 5.92 1.90
CA GLY A 140 13.82 5.26 1.70
C GLY A 140 13.88 3.91 2.37
N GLU A 141 14.99 3.22 2.14
CA GLU A 141 15.34 1.98 2.82
C GLU A 141 16.20 2.29 4.05
N ILE A 142 15.88 1.66 5.17
CA ILE A 142 16.62 1.81 6.42
C ILE A 142 17.59 0.65 6.52
N PHE A 143 18.89 0.97 6.64
CA PHE A 143 19.94 -0.01 6.91
C PHE A 143 20.30 0.05 8.39
N ASP A 144 20.52 -1.12 8.99
CA ASP A 144 21.08 -1.25 10.34
C ASP A 144 22.59 -0.94 10.37
#